data_AF-A0A925W8B6-F1
#
_entry.id   AF-A0A925W8B6-F1
#
_cell.length_a   1.000
_cell.length_b   1.000
_cell.length_c   1.000
_cell.angle_alpha   90.00
_cell.angle_beta   90.00
_cell.angle_gamma   90.00
#
_symmetry.space_group_name_H-M   'P 1'
#
loop_
_entity.id
_entity.type
_entity.pdbx_description
1 polymer ?
#
loop_
_entity_poly.entity_id
_entity_poly.type
_entity_poly.pdbx_seq_one_letter_code
_entity_poly.pdbx_strand_id
1 'polypeptide(L)'
;MAEVSAAEVARLAGVGRAAVSNWRRRHADFPRPVGGSDTSPRFWLADIESWMRNQGKLRANTEEITAWSALDRSRGERPLAEALASVDLSGADDPMALFERLYARFVQATSKQVIVTPPALADLMVQLAGSPEGVVLDPACGTGSLLRAAVSNWRRRHAD
;
A
#
# COMPACT_ATOMS: atom_id res chain seq x y z
N MET A 1 -3.15 14.87 -17.01
CA MET A 1 -2.21 13.73 -17.00
C MET A 1 -1.24 13.92 -15.84
N ALA A 2 -0.84 12.86 -15.14
CA ALA A 2 0.03 12.96 -13.97
C ALA A 2 1.51 12.86 -14.36
N GLU A 3 2.34 13.73 -13.79
CA GLU A 3 3.80 13.72 -13.97
C GLU A 3 4.51 13.17 -12.73
N VAL A 4 5.61 12.44 -12.95
CA VAL A 4 6.48 11.90 -11.91
C VAL A 4 7.93 12.27 -12.14
N SER A 5 8.64 12.56 -11.07
CA SER A 5 10.09 12.77 -11.05
C SER A 5 10.86 11.45 -11.08
N ALA A 6 12.14 11.49 -11.46
CA ALA A 6 13.01 10.31 -11.40
C ALA A 6 13.07 9.64 -9.99
N ALA A 7 12.92 10.42 -8.92
CA ALA A 7 12.86 9.89 -7.55
C ALA A 7 11.54 9.18 -7.24
N GLU A 8 10.42 9.65 -7.80
CA GLU A 8 9.13 8.96 -7.74
C GLU A 8 9.14 7.69 -8.57
N VAL A 9 9.73 7.72 -9.77
CA VAL A 9 9.97 6.53 -10.62
C VAL A 9 10.78 5.46 -9.88
N ALA A 10 11.83 5.86 -9.14
CA ALA A 10 12.64 4.93 -8.35
C ALA A 10 11.81 4.27 -7.24
N ARG A 11 10.98 5.06 -6.55
CA ARG A 11 10.05 4.56 -5.51
C ARG A 11 9.01 3.61 -6.12
N LEU A 12 8.42 3.98 -7.27
CA LEU A 12 7.47 3.17 -8.04
C LEU A 12 8.02 1.77 -8.36
N ALA A 13 9.28 1.69 -8.78
CA ALA A 13 9.91 0.42 -9.13
C ALA A 13 10.59 -0.29 -7.94
N GLY A 14 10.56 0.26 -6.73
CA GLY A 14 11.24 -0.32 -5.57
C GLY A 14 12.77 -0.40 -5.72
N VAL A 15 13.37 0.57 -6.44
CA VAL A 15 14.82 0.62 -6.72
C VAL A 15 15.45 1.93 -6.22
N GLY A 16 16.78 1.97 -6.16
CA GLY A 16 17.51 3.21 -5.90
C GLY A 16 17.49 4.19 -7.09
N ARG A 17 17.64 5.50 -6.81
CA ARG A 17 17.69 6.57 -7.84
C ARG A 17 18.74 6.32 -8.94
N ALA A 18 19.86 5.69 -8.59
CA ALA A 18 20.91 5.33 -9.54
C ALA A 18 20.44 4.34 -10.62
N ALA A 19 19.46 3.47 -10.31
CA ALA A 19 18.90 2.52 -11.28
C ALA A 19 18.12 3.27 -12.38
N VAL A 20 17.31 4.27 -12.01
CA VAL A 20 16.56 5.09 -12.97
C VAL A 20 17.50 5.89 -13.87
N SER A 21 18.57 6.46 -13.29
CA SER A 21 19.61 7.13 -14.09
C SER A 21 20.28 6.17 -15.08
N ASN A 22 20.60 4.95 -14.63
CA ASN A 22 21.16 3.92 -15.50
C ASN A 22 20.19 3.48 -16.60
N TRP A 23 18.88 3.42 -16.31
CA TRP A 23 17.88 3.07 -17.31
C TRP A 23 17.80 4.09 -18.42
N ARG A 24 17.71 5.37 -18.08
CA ARG A 24 17.72 6.49 -19.04
C ARG A 24 18.91 6.44 -19.99
N ARG A 25 20.06 5.95 -19.50
CA ARG A 25 21.29 5.85 -20.30
C ARG A 25 21.35 4.58 -21.16
N ARG A 26 20.87 3.44 -20.66
CA ARG A 26 21.02 2.12 -21.32
C ARG A 26 19.84 1.75 -22.22
N HIS A 27 18.69 2.39 -22.05
CA HIS A 27 17.46 2.08 -22.77
C HIS A 27 17.05 3.32 -23.58
N ALA A 28 17.26 3.26 -24.90
CA ALA A 28 16.94 4.36 -25.82
C ALA A 28 15.43 4.61 -25.93
N ASP A 29 14.62 3.62 -25.58
CA ASP A 29 13.15 3.64 -25.50
C ASP A 29 12.64 4.16 -24.14
N PHE A 30 13.52 4.50 -23.19
CA PHE A 30 13.08 5.07 -21.92
C PHE A 30 12.32 6.40 -22.14
N PRO A 31 11.18 6.63 -21.45
CA PRO A 31 10.36 7.83 -21.65
C PRO A 31 11.15 9.13 -21.56
N ARG A 32 10.89 10.04 -22.50
CA ARG A 32 11.54 11.35 -22.53
C ARG A 32 10.95 12.26 -21.44
N PRO A 33 11.76 13.16 -20.85
CA PRO A 33 11.24 14.15 -19.94
C PRO A 33 10.22 15.06 -20.63
N VAL A 34 9.15 15.39 -19.91
CA VAL A 34 8.08 16.29 -20.35
C VAL A 34 8.16 17.65 -19.64
N GLY A 35 9.02 17.75 -18.62
CA GLY A 35 9.29 18.96 -17.86
C GLY A 35 10.39 18.75 -16.81
N GLY A 36 10.53 19.71 -15.90
CA GLY A 36 11.54 19.69 -14.84
C GLY A 36 12.89 20.25 -15.27
N SER A 37 13.93 19.96 -14.48
CA SER A 37 15.32 20.36 -14.75
C SER A 37 16.17 19.16 -15.15
N ASP A 38 17.38 19.40 -15.65
CA ASP A 38 18.35 18.33 -15.95
C ASP A 38 18.65 17.44 -14.73
N THR A 39 18.63 18.04 -13.54
CA THR A 39 18.88 17.36 -12.26
C THR A 39 17.64 16.69 -11.68
N SER A 40 16.44 17.13 -12.08
CA SER A 40 15.15 16.56 -11.63
C SER A 40 14.13 16.55 -12.77
N PRO A 41 14.32 15.65 -13.76
CA PRO A 41 13.42 15.55 -14.90
C PRO A 41 12.07 14.96 -14.48
N ARG A 42 11.01 15.39 -15.16
CA ARG A 42 9.62 14.95 -15.00
C ARG A 42 9.21 14.13 -16.20
N PHE A 43 8.46 13.06 -15.98
CA PHE A 43 7.99 12.12 -17.00
C PHE A 43 6.49 11.93 -16.86
N TRP A 44 5.79 11.62 -17.96
CA TRP A 44 4.41 11.14 -17.84
C TRP A 44 4.39 9.80 -17.12
N LEU A 45 3.53 9.69 -16.10
CA LEU A 45 3.38 8.45 -15.34
C LEU A 45 2.98 7.27 -16.25
N ALA A 46 2.03 7.50 -17.16
CA ALA A 46 1.52 6.48 -18.08
C ALA A 46 2.62 5.89 -18.99
N ASP A 47 3.56 6.72 -19.44
CA ASP A 47 4.67 6.28 -20.29
C ASP A 47 5.68 5.45 -19.49
N ILE A 48 5.96 5.86 -18.24
CA ILE A 48 6.84 5.11 -17.34
C ILE A 48 6.23 3.75 -16.99
N GLU A 49 4.96 3.70 -16.66
CA GLU A 49 4.26 2.44 -16.35
C GLU A 49 4.25 1.50 -17.55
N SER A 50 3.97 2.02 -18.74
CA SER A 50 3.98 1.25 -19.99
C SER A 50 5.38 0.70 -20.29
N TRP A 51 6.42 1.52 -20.15
CA TRP A 51 7.80 1.09 -20.34
C TRP A 51 8.23 0.05 -19.31
N MET A 52 7.92 0.25 -18.02
CA MET A 52 8.25 -0.71 -16.97
C MET A 52 7.55 -2.05 -17.14
N ARG A 53 6.31 -2.04 -17.64
CA ARG A 53 5.54 -3.26 -17.97
C ARG A 53 6.23 -4.03 -19.10
N ASN A 54 6.58 -3.33 -20.18
CA ASN A 54 7.24 -3.94 -21.34
C ASN A 54 8.62 -4.53 -21.01
N GLN A 55 9.33 -3.93 -20.05
CA GLN A 55 10.66 -4.38 -19.63
C GLN A 55 10.62 -5.49 -18.56
N GLY A 56 9.43 -5.94 -18.13
CA GLY A 56 9.28 -6.89 -17.02
C GLY A 56 9.80 -6.36 -15.68
N LYS A 57 9.92 -5.03 -15.55
CA LYS A 57 10.44 -4.34 -14.37
C LYS A 57 9.36 -3.92 -13.38
N LEU A 58 8.09 -4.13 -13.74
CA LEU A 58 6.97 -4.14 -12.80
C LEU A 58 7.15 -5.35 -11.86
N ARG A 59 7.70 -5.13 -10.67
CA ARG A 59 7.48 -6.06 -9.56
C ARG A 59 6.13 -5.75 -8.91
N ALA A 60 5.56 -6.71 -8.20
CA ALA A 60 4.29 -6.72 -7.43
C ALA A 60 3.97 -5.48 -6.53
N ASN A 61 4.82 -4.44 -6.57
CA ASN A 61 4.64 -3.14 -5.94
C ASN A 61 3.86 -2.13 -6.80
N THR A 62 3.65 -2.33 -8.10
CA THR A 62 2.95 -1.28 -8.89
C THR A 62 1.48 -1.17 -8.53
N GLU A 63 0.79 -2.27 -8.31
CA GLU A 63 -0.59 -2.24 -7.79
C GLU A 63 -0.68 -1.54 -6.43
N GLU A 64 0.24 -1.87 -5.51
CA GLU A 64 0.29 -1.24 -4.20
C GLU A 64 0.53 0.27 -4.31
N ILE A 65 1.43 0.70 -5.18
CA ILE A 65 1.76 2.12 -5.31
C ILE A 65 0.64 2.87 -6.04
N THR A 66 0.05 2.30 -7.08
CA THR A 66 -1.11 2.88 -7.77
C THR A 66 -2.31 2.99 -6.82
N ALA A 67 -2.62 1.93 -6.08
CA ALA A 67 -3.67 1.92 -5.07
C ALA A 67 -3.39 2.95 -3.96
N TRP A 68 -2.17 2.97 -3.44
CA TRP A 68 -1.77 3.93 -2.42
C TRP A 68 -1.85 5.38 -2.91
N SER A 69 -1.39 5.68 -4.13
CA SER A 69 -1.47 7.02 -4.73
C SER A 69 -2.90 7.43 -5.08
N ALA A 70 -3.81 6.49 -5.36
CA ALA A 70 -5.23 6.79 -5.49
C ALA A 70 -5.85 7.15 -4.13
N LEU A 71 -5.56 6.36 -3.09
CA LEU A 71 -6.02 6.62 -1.72
C LEU A 71 -5.50 7.94 -1.17
N ASP A 72 -4.22 8.25 -1.36
CA ASP A 72 -3.60 9.47 -0.84
C ASP A 72 -4.16 10.73 -1.52
N ARG A 73 -4.46 10.68 -2.83
CA ARG A 73 -5.13 11.78 -3.54
C ARG A 73 -6.55 12.04 -3.03
N SER A 74 -7.27 10.99 -2.67
CA SER A 74 -8.64 11.11 -2.15
C SER A 74 -8.72 11.52 -0.68
N ARG A 75 -7.56 11.57 0.01
CA ARG A 75 -7.49 11.79 1.45
C ARG A 75 -8.03 13.17 1.81
N GLY A 76 -9.10 13.20 2.61
CA GLY A 76 -9.75 14.44 3.05
C GLY A 76 -10.75 15.02 2.05
N GLU A 77 -10.81 14.49 0.82
CA GLU A 77 -11.86 14.84 -0.16
C GLU A 77 -13.09 13.96 -0.03
N ARG A 78 -12.91 12.68 0.32
CA ARG A 78 -13.98 11.69 0.44
C ARG A 78 -13.76 10.71 1.60
N PRO A 79 -14.83 10.07 2.11
CA PRO A 79 -14.71 8.98 3.07
C PRO A 79 -13.80 7.87 2.55
N LEU A 80 -13.00 7.25 3.43
CA LEU A 80 -12.03 6.21 3.07
C LEU A 80 -12.68 5.00 2.35
N ALA A 81 -13.92 4.65 2.71
CA ALA A 81 -14.65 3.57 2.06
C ALA A 81 -14.93 3.86 0.57
N GLU A 82 -15.28 5.10 0.22
CA GLU A 82 -15.49 5.51 -1.17
C GLU A 82 -14.17 5.61 -1.94
N ALA A 83 -13.12 6.10 -1.27
CA ALA A 83 -11.77 6.11 -1.80
C ALA A 83 -11.30 4.68 -2.17
N LEU A 84 -11.50 3.72 -1.26
CA LEU A 84 -11.19 2.31 -1.49
C LEU A 84 -12.01 1.71 -2.62
N ALA A 85 -13.30 2.06 -2.75
CA ALA A 85 -14.14 1.60 -3.85
C ALA A 85 -13.68 2.13 -5.22
N SER A 86 -12.93 3.24 -5.25
CA SER A 86 -12.33 3.77 -6.48
C SER A 86 -10.98 3.14 -6.85
N VAL A 87 -10.40 2.35 -5.95
CA VAL A 87 -9.15 1.63 -6.22
C VAL A 87 -9.46 0.42 -7.09
N ASP A 88 -8.94 0.44 -8.31
CA ASP A 88 -9.00 -0.73 -9.18
C ASP A 88 -8.05 -1.82 -8.66
N LEU A 89 -8.64 -2.86 -8.05
CA LEU A 89 -7.94 -4.05 -7.57
C LEU A 89 -8.05 -5.21 -8.58
N SER A 90 -8.66 -5.00 -9.75
CA SER A 90 -8.90 -6.08 -10.73
C SER A 90 -7.62 -6.66 -11.33
N GLY A 91 -6.52 -5.89 -11.28
CA GLY A 91 -5.19 -6.36 -11.67
C GLY A 91 -4.46 -7.15 -10.58
N ALA A 92 -5.00 -7.26 -9.36
CA ALA A 92 -4.30 -7.90 -8.26
C ALA A 92 -4.39 -9.42 -8.31
N ASP A 93 -3.23 -10.08 -8.46
CA ASP A 93 -3.12 -11.55 -8.40
C ASP A 93 -3.60 -12.10 -7.05
N ASP A 94 -3.40 -11.33 -5.97
CA ASP A 94 -3.89 -11.62 -4.62
C ASP A 94 -4.40 -10.33 -3.94
N PRO A 95 -5.72 -10.06 -4.02
CA PRO A 95 -6.33 -8.89 -3.41
C PRO A 95 -6.15 -8.83 -1.89
N MET A 96 -6.09 -9.98 -1.20
CA MET A 96 -5.92 -10.03 0.25
C MET A 96 -4.49 -9.63 0.63
N ALA A 97 -3.48 -10.17 -0.07
CA ALA A 97 -2.11 -9.77 0.16
C ALA A 97 -1.88 -8.29 -0.19
N LEU A 98 -2.53 -7.77 -1.25
CA LEU A 98 -2.47 -6.35 -1.58
C LEU A 98 -3.10 -5.48 -0.48
N PHE A 99 -4.26 -5.87 0.05
CA PHE A 99 -4.88 -5.20 1.18
C PHE A 99 -3.95 -5.15 2.40
N GLU A 100 -3.36 -6.29 2.79
CA GLU A 100 -2.44 -6.36 3.94
C GLU A 100 -1.23 -5.43 3.78
N ARG A 101 -0.67 -5.33 2.56
CA ARG A 101 0.43 -4.39 2.27
C ARG A 101 -0.02 -2.92 2.38
N LEU A 102 -1.16 -2.58 1.79
CA LEU A 102 -1.74 -1.23 1.87
C LEU A 102 -2.07 -0.84 3.32
N TYR A 103 -2.62 -1.77 4.09
CA TYR A 103 -2.94 -1.60 5.51
C TYR A 103 -1.67 -1.39 6.34
N ALA A 104 -0.64 -2.23 6.16
CA ALA A 104 0.64 -2.05 6.85
C ALA A 104 1.26 -0.68 6.56
N ARG A 105 1.20 -0.23 5.29
CA ARG A 105 1.66 1.09 4.87
C ARG A 105 0.84 2.22 5.50
N PHE A 106 -0.49 2.08 5.56
CA PHE A 106 -1.38 3.01 6.25
C PHE A 106 -1.03 3.17 7.73
N VAL A 107 -0.85 2.05 8.42
CA VAL A 107 -0.44 2.02 9.83
C VAL A 107 0.90 2.73 10.01
N GLN A 108 1.88 2.44 9.17
CA GLN A 108 3.20 3.07 9.25
C GLN A 108 3.12 4.59 9.01
N ALA A 109 2.37 5.03 8.00
CA ALA A 109 2.19 6.45 7.67
C ALA A 109 1.41 7.22 8.74
N THR A 110 0.47 6.57 9.43
CA THR A 110 -0.43 7.16 10.44
C THR A 110 0.05 6.91 11.87
N SER A 111 1.20 6.23 12.04
CA SER A 111 1.74 5.78 13.33
C SER A 111 1.99 6.90 14.36
N LYS A 112 2.15 8.15 13.91
CA LYS A 112 2.26 9.31 14.82
C LYS A 112 0.91 9.78 15.39
N GLN A 113 -0.20 9.33 14.82
CA GLN A 113 -1.57 9.79 15.13
C GLN A 113 -2.47 8.67 15.66
N VAL A 114 -2.10 7.39 15.46
CA VAL A 114 -2.90 6.23 15.88
C VAL A 114 -2.04 5.33 16.77
N ILE A 115 -2.46 5.16 18.02
CA ILE A 115 -1.88 4.16 18.92
C ILE A 115 -2.33 2.79 18.44
N VAL A 116 -1.39 1.99 17.93
CA VAL A 116 -1.67 0.63 17.48
C VAL A 116 -1.25 -0.34 18.57
N THR A 117 -2.19 -1.15 19.07
CA THR A 117 -1.88 -2.24 19.99
C THR A 117 -0.99 -3.26 19.28
N PRO A 118 0.24 -3.53 19.76
CA PRO A 118 1.11 -4.54 19.18
C PRO A 118 0.43 -5.92 19.13
N PRO A 119 0.68 -6.75 18.10
CA PRO A 119 0.00 -8.03 17.94
C PRO A 119 0.08 -8.95 19.17
N ALA A 120 1.28 -9.10 19.74
CA ALA A 120 1.49 -9.94 20.92
C ALA A 120 0.70 -9.45 22.16
N LEU A 121 0.54 -8.12 22.30
CA LEU A 121 -0.27 -7.55 23.37
C LEU A 121 -1.76 -7.79 23.12
N ALA A 122 -2.22 -7.61 21.88
CA ALA A 122 -3.62 -7.89 21.51
C ALA A 122 -3.97 -9.38 21.76
N ASP A 123 -3.09 -10.30 21.38
CA ASP A 123 -3.26 -11.74 21.64
C ASP A 123 -3.33 -12.05 23.14
N LEU A 124 -2.48 -11.42 23.96
CA LEU A 124 -2.52 -11.58 25.42
C LEU A 124 -3.83 -11.05 26.02
N MET A 125 -4.27 -9.87 25.61
CA MET A 125 -5.53 -9.27 26.08
C MET A 125 -6.73 -10.16 25.76
N VAL A 126 -6.78 -10.73 24.55
CA VAL A 126 -7.84 -11.67 24.13
C VAL A 126 -7.77 -12.97 24.94
N GLN A 127 -6.58 -13.48 25.23
CA GLN A 127 -6.44 -14.67 26.08
C GLN A 127 -6.95 -14.41 27.50
N LEU A 128 -6.63 -13.25 28.07
CA LEU A 128 -7.05 -12.84 29.41
C LEU A 128 -8.55 -12.57 29.53
N ALA A 129 -9.17 -12.02 28.48
CA ALA A 129 -10.61 -11.75 28.45
C ALA A 129 -11.47 -13.02 28.56
N GLY A 130 -10.89 -14.21 28.37
CA GLY A 130 -11.62 -15.46 28.21
C GLY A 130 -12.32 -15.48 26.85
N SER A 131 -12.43 -16.65 26.22
CA SER A 131 -13.08 -16.77 24.91
C SER A 131 -14.51 -16.24 25.00
N PRO A 132 -14.86 -15.11 24.36
CA PRO A 132 -16.24 -14.71 24.33
C PRO A 132 -16.98 -15.65 23.37
N GLU A 133 -17.89 -16.47 23.89
CA GLU A 133 -18.94 -17.02 23.05
C GLU A 133 -19.91 -15.89 22.71
N GLY A 134 -20.07 -15.57 21.43
CA GLY A 134 -20.96 -14.51 20.96
C GLY A 134 -20.25 -13.27 20.42
N VAL A 135 -20.77 -12.08 20.77
CA VAL A 135 -20.41 -10.81 20.13
C VAL A 135 -19.28 -10.10 20.87
N VAL A 136 -18.22 -9.71 20.14
CA VAL A 136 -17.13 -8.88 20.64
C VAL A 136 -17.34 -7.44 20.19
N LEU A 137 -17.34 -6.50 21.13
CA LEU A 137 -17.42 -5.07 20.87
C LEU A 137 -16.14 -4.38 21.31
N ASP A 138 -15.52 -3.62 20.39
CA ASP A 138 -14.41 -2.73 20.69
C ASP A 138 -14.75 -1.31 20.18
N PRO A 139 -15.25 -0.42 21.06
CA PRO A 139 -15.68 0.92 20.67
C PRO A 139 -14.50 1.85 20.30
N ALA A 140 -13.26 1.43 20.57
CA ALA A 140 -12.05 2.16 20.24
C ALA A 140 -11.10 1.27 19.40
N CYS A 141 -11.68 0.46 18.49
CA CYS A 141 -10.94 -0.57 17.78
C CYS A 141 -9.75 -0.06 16.95
N GLY A 142 -9.71 1.24 16.64
CA GLY A 142 -8.62 1.85 15.89
C GLY A 142 -8.44 1.13 14.55
N THR A 143 -7.28 0.51 14.37
CA THR A 143 -6.97 -0.28 13.17
C THR A 143 -7.49 -1.72 13.23
N GLY A 144 -8.18 -2.10 14.30
CA GLY A 144 -8.82 -3.40 14.49
C GLY A 144 -7.95 -4.49 15.13
N SER A 145 -6.80 -4.14 15.72
CA SER A 145 -5.83 -5.14 16.22
C SER A 145 -6.43 -6.14 17.21
N LEU A 146 -7.26 -5.68 18.17
CA LEU A 146 -7.93 -6.57 19.13
C LEU A 146 -9.00 -7.44 18.47
N LEU A 147 -9.82 -6.89 17.57
CA LEU A 147 -10.85 -7.65 16.84
C LEU A 147 -10.22 -8.74 15.97
N ARG A 148 -9.09 -8.44 15.32
CA ARG A 148 -8.32 -9.42 14.54
C ARG A 148 -7.78 -10.55 15.41
N ALA A 149 -7.24 -10.21 16.59
CA ALA A 149 -6.77 -11.20 17.56
C ALA A 149 -7.93 -12.07 18.07
N ALA A 150 -9.11 -11.48 18.35
CA ALA A 150 -10.31 -12.19 18.78
C ALA A 150 -10.78 -13.21 17.72
N VAL A 151 -10.88 -12.81 16.45
CA VAL A 151 -11.24 -13.72 15.34
C VAL A 151 -10.22 -14.85 15.19
N SER A 152 -8.92 -14.53 15.25
CA SER A 152 -7.85 -15.52 15.11
C SER A 152 -7.87 -16.54 16.25
N ASN A 153 -8.10 -16.07 17.47
CA ASN A 153 -8.22 -16.89 18.65
C ASN A 153 -9.48 -17.78 18.62
N TRP A 154 -10.62 -17.25 18.16
CA TRP A 154 -11.84 -18.03 17.92
C TRP A 154 -11.60 -19.14 16.89
N ARG A 155 -11.02 -18.81 15.72
CA ARG A 155 -10.70 -19.79 14.66
C ARG A 155 -9.79 -20.91 15.16
N ARG A 156 -8.76 -20.60 15.95
CA ARG A 156 -7.85 -21.63 16.52
C ARG A 156 -8.55 -22.61 17.44
N ARG A 157 -9.63 -22.20 18.14
CA ARG A 157 -10.38 -23.07 19.04
C ARG A 157 -11.48 -23.89 18.35
N HIS A 158 -11.89 -23.47 17.15
CA HIS A 158 -12.96 -24.09 16.36
C HIS A 158 -12.44 -24.65 15.02
N ALA A 159 -11.13 -24.78 14.87
CA ALA A 159 -10.52 -25.52 13.78
C ALA A 159 -10.47 -26.98 14.23
N ASP A 160 -11.25 -27.83 13.54
CA ASP A 160 -11.28 -29.28 13.73
C ASP A 160 -9.91 -29.93 13.51
#